data_AF-A0A931VZI6-F1
#
_entry.id   AF-A0A931VZI6-F1
#
_cell.length_a   1.000
_cell.length_b   1.000
_cell.length_c   1.000
_cell.angle_alpha   90.00
_cell.angle_beta   90.00
_cell.angle_gamma   90.00
#
_symmetry.space_group_name_H-M   'P 1'
#
loop_
_entity.id
_entity.type
_entity.pdbx_description
1 polymer ?
#
loop_
_entity_poly.entity_id
_entity_poly.type
_entity_poly.pdbx_seq_one_letter_code
_entity_poly.pdbx_strand_id
1 'polypeptide(L)'
;MNKKPIRKYPRVDARFPVRYIIGDRTFRTRATTLGGGGLFLQEGGTLAPGTEMLLRFRPAKHLRFIEVRARVRYQIPGEGVGIEFVEVSQEDHQLLLRVIHHRTGNRRRYPRVPLVTQVYCEEFMWLAFSRDASLGGMFVETKQPVPLGTRLTIRFHLEEGDP
;
A
#
# COMPACT_ATOMS: atom_id res chain seq x y z
N MET A 1 -4.08 20.08 10.04
CA MET A 1 -3.10 19.23 9.32
C MET A 1 -3.72 17.86 9.08
N ASN A 2 -4.00 17.50 7.83
CA ASN A 2 -4.53 16.17 7.50
C ASN A 2 -3.41 15.12 7.71
N LYS A 3 -3.51 14.32 8.77
CA LYS A 3 -2.63 13.15 8.98
C LYS A 3 -2.79 12.23 7.76
N LYS A 4 -1.71 11.98 7.01
CA LYS A 4 -1.73 10.94 5.96
C LYS A 4 -2.01 9.60 6.68
N PRO A 5 -3.10 8.90 6.36
CA PRO A 5 -3.46 7.70 7.09
C PRO A 5 -2.36 6.64 6.96
N ILE A 6 -1.99 6.07 8.10
CA ILE A 6 -1.16 4.86 8.18
C ILE A 6 -1.85 3.78 7.35
N ARG A 7 -1.10 3.10 6.48
CA ARG A 7 -1.65 2.06 5.62
C ARG A 7 -2.19 0.93 6.50
N LYS A 8 -3.50 0.70 6.44
CA LYS A 8 -4.17 -0.38 7.18
C LYS A 8 -3.74 -1.77 6.70
N TYR A 9 -3.35 -1.92 5.43
CA TYR A 9 -3.00 -3.21 4.82
C TYR A 9 -1.63 -3.16 4.12
N PRO A 10 -0.85 -4.26 4.16
CA PRO A 10 0.32 -4.40 3.30
C PRO A 10 -0.08 -4.37 1.82
N ARG A 11 0.86 -3.93 0.99
CA ARG A 11 0.74 -3.90 -0.46
C ARG A 11 1.78 -4.80 -1.08
N VAL A 12 1.39 -5.53 -2.10
CA VAL A 12 2.26 -6.44 -2.86
C VAL A 12 2.23 -6.07 -4.33
N ASP A 13 3.33 -6.34 -5.01
CA ASP A 13 3.36 -6.24 -6.46
C ASP A 13 2.31 -7.17 -7.06
N ALA A 14 1.64 -6.64 -8.08
CA ALA A 14 0.60 -7.32 -8.82
C ALA A 14 0.86 -7.16 -10.31
N ARG A 15 0.46 -8.17 -11.10
CA ARG A 15 0.52 -8.14 -12.56
C ARG A 15 -0.63 -8.96 -13.13
N PHE A 16 -1.86 -8.51 -12.88
CA PHE A 16 -3.06 -9.17 -13.40
C PHE A 16 -3.98 -8.16 -14.11
N PRO A 17 -4.74 -8.61 -15.11
CA PRO A 17 -5.69 -7.76 -15.81
C PRO A 17 -6.85 -7.37 -14.89
N VAL A 18 -7.33 -6.15 -15.06
CA VAL A 18 -8.51 -5.60 -14.39
C VAL A 18 -9.45 -5.08 -15.46
N ARG A 19 -10.73 -5.46 -15.38
CA ARG A 19 -11.81 -4.79 -16.11
C ARG A 19 -12.46 -3.80 -15.17
N TYR A 20 -12.84 -2.64 -15.69
CA TYR A 20 -13.62 -1.68 -14.93
C TYR A 20 -14.73 -1.06 -15.76
N ILE A 21 -15.79 -0.65 -15.09
CA ILE A 21 -16.99 -0.06 -15.70
C ILE A 21 -17.23 1.31 -15.08
N ILE A 22 -17.41 2.33 -15.95
CA ILE A 22 -17.81 3.70 -15.58
C ILE A 22 -19.01 4.08 -16.45
N GLY A 23 -20.17 4.30 -15.84
CA GLY A 23 -21.43 4.37 -16.58
C GLY A 23 -21.64 3.11 -17.41
N ASP A 24 -21.90 3.26 -18.70
CA ASP A 24 -22.11 2.12 -19.62
C ASP A 24 -20.84 1.67 -20.35
N ARG A 25 -19.69 2.27 -20.03
CA ARG A 25 -18.42 1.99 -20.72
C ARG A 25 -17.58 1.00 -19.94
N THR A 26 -17.12 -0.04 -20.62
CA THR A 26 -16.19 -1.02 -20.08
C THR A 26 -14.77 -0.78 -20.59
N PHE A 27 -13.81 -0.82 -19.67
CA PHE A 27 -12.40 -0.62 -19.95
C PHE A 27 -11.56 -1.81 -19.44
N ARG A 28 -10.31 -1.88 -19.89
CA ARG A 28 -9.33 -2.89 -19.49
C ARG A 28 -8.01 -2.24 -19.17
N THR A 29 -7.42 -2.67 -18.07
CA THR A 29 -6.13 -2.17 -17.58
C THR A 29 -5.41 -3.28 -16.80
N ARG A 30 -4.29 -2.96 -16.14
CA ARG A 30 -3.53 -3.90 -15.33
C ARG A 30 -3.33 -3.36 -13.93
N ALA A 31 -3.49 -4.20 -12.92
CA ALA A 31 -3.02 -3.88 -11.58
C ALA A 31 -1.50 -4.06 -11.50
N THR A 32 -0.81 -3.06 -10.95
CA THR A 32 0.63 -3.11 -10.62
C THR A 32 0.84 -3.34 -9.12
N THR A 33 -0.13 -2.97 -8.31
CA THR A 33 -0.10 -3.18 -6.85
C THR A 33 -1.46 -3.66 -6.37
N LEU A 34 -1.43 -4.60 -5.42
CA LEU A 34 -2.61 -5.07 -4.68
C LEU A 34 -2.41 -4.82 -3.18
N GLY A 35 -3.37 -4.18 -2.53
CA GLY A 35 -3.50 -4.09 -1.08
C GLY A 35 -4.88 -4.54 -0.61
N GLY A 36 -5.05 -4.74 0.69
CA GLY A 36 -6.32 -5.24 1.26
C GLY A 36 -7.50 -4.29 1.02
N GLY A 37 -7.24 -2.99 0.84
CA GLY A 37 -8.26 -1.98 0.60
C GLY A 37 -8.18 -1.30 -0.78
N GLY A 38 -7.42 -1.81 -1.73
CA GLY A 38 -7.33 -1.16 -3.05
C GLY A 38 -6.28 -1.71 -3.99
N LEU A 39 -6.22 -1.13 -5.19
CA LEU A 39 -5.22 -1.41 -6.22
C LEU A 39 -4.49 -0.15 -6.66
N PHE A 40 -3.34 -0.34 -7.29
CA PHE A 40 -2.83 0.66 -8.23
C PHE A 40 -2.96 0.08 -9.64
N LEU A 41 -3.57 0.84 -10.55
CA LEU A 41 -3.81 0.46 -11.94
C LEU A 41 -2.85 1.24 -12.84
N GLN A 42 -2.22 0.53 -13.78
CA GLN A 42 -1.42 1.12 -14.85
C GLN A 42 -2.34 1.67 -15.93
N GLU A 43 -2.80 2.91 -15.77
CA GLU A 43 -3.72 3.57 -16.68
C GLU A 43 -3.00 4.67 -17.46
N GLY A 44 -3.15 4.66 -18.79
CA GLY A 44 -2.52 5.62 -19.70
C GLY A 44 -3.34 6.90 -19.93
N GLY A 45 -4.48 7.05 -19.25
CA GLY A 45 -5.39 8.20 -19.36
C GLY A 45 -5.77 8.80 -18.00
N THR A 46 -6.46 9.95 -18.03
CA THR A 46 -6.88 10.69 -16.82
C THR A 46 -8.21 10.16 -16.26
N LEU A 47 -8.15 9.32 -15.24
CA LEU A 47 -9.28 9.09 -14.33
C LEU A 47 -9.18 10.07 -13.17
N ALA A 48 -10.16 10.97 -13.06
CA ALA A 48 -10.16 12.00 -12.03
C ALA A 48 -10.31 11.38 -10.62
N PRO A 49 -9.63 11.93 -9.59
CA PRO A 49 -9.93 11.59 -8.21
C PRO A 49 -11.42 11.76 -7.89
N GLY A 50 -11.99 10.81 -7.15
CA GLY A 50 -13.42 10.77 -6.82
C GLY A 50 -14.27 9.96 -7.79
N THR A 51 -13.79 9.60 -8.99
CA THR A 51 -14.54 8.74 -9.92
C THR A 51 -14.81 7.37 -9.30
N GLU A 52 -16.08 6.97 -9.29
CA GLU A 52 -16.50 5.62 -8.89
C GLU A 52 -16.58 4.67 -10.08
N MET A 53 -16.27 3.40 -9.84
CA MET A 53 -16.28 2.35 -10.86
C MET A 53 -16.54 0.98 -10.25
N LEU A 54 -17.12 0.09 -11.05
CA LEU A 54 -17.17 -1.34 -10.73
C LEU A 54 -15.93 -2.01 -11.32
N LEU A 55 -15.14 -2.68 -10.49
CA LEU A 55 -13.99 -3.45 -10.93
C LEU A 55 -14.31 -4.93 -10.96
N ARG A 56 -13.74 -5.64 -11.94
CA ARG A 56 -13.72 -7.10 -11.99
C ARG A 56 -12.32 -7.59 -12.30
N PHE A 57 -11.76 -8.43 -11.44
CA PHE A 57 -10.41 -8.97 -11.61
C PHE A 57 -10.24 -10.32 -10.93
N ARG A 58 -9.16 -11.04 -11.26
CA ARG A 58 -8.75 -12.25 -10.53
C ARG A 58 -7.27 -12.14 -10.15
N PRO A 59 -6.91 -12.19 -8.86
CA PRO A 59 -5.52 -11.98 -8.44
C PRO A 59 -4.53 -13.02 -8.94
N ALA A 60 -4.99 -14.26 -9.16
CA ALA A 60 -4.22 -15.38 -9.71
C ALA A 60 -5.11 -16.26 -10.60
N LYS A 61 -4.50 -16.98 -11.55
CA LYS A 61 -5.25 -17.75 -12.57
C LYS A 61 -6.19 -18.81 -11.98
N HIS A 62 -5.78 -19.47 -10.91
CA HIS A 62 -6.54 -20.54 -10.23
C HIS A 62 -7.62 -20.00 -9.28
N LEU A 63 -7.72 -18.68 -9.10
CA LEU A 63 -8.71 -18.05 -8.24
C LEU A 63 -9.90 -17.56 -9.05
N ARG A 64 -11.05 -17.44 -8.37
CA ARG A 64 -12.26 -16.83 -8.93
C ARG A 64 -12.07 -15.35 -9.25
N PHE A 65 -13.00 -14.81 -10.03
CA PHE A 65 -13.14 -13.37 -10.20
C PHE A 65 -13.73 -12.75 -8.92
N ILE A 66 -13.27 -11.55 -8.63
CA ILE A 66 -13.71 -10.66 -7.57
C ILE A 66 -14.33 -9.44 -8.24
N GLU A 67 -15.48 -9.01 -7.76
CA GLU A 67 -16.15 -7.77 -8.15
C GLU A 67 -16.22 -6.82 -6.96
N VAL A 68 -15.83 -5.56 -7.15
CA VAL A 68 -15.80 -4.55 -6.09
C VAL A 68 -16.22 -3.19 -6.63
N ARG A 69 -16.96 -2.42 -5.82
CA ARG A 69 -17.10 -0.98 -6.08
C ARG A 69 -15.87 -0.27 -5.55
N ALA A 70 -15.31 0.60 -6.37
CA ALA A 70 -14.08 1.30 -6.05
C ALA A 70 -14.16 2.78 -6.43
N ARG A 71 -13.28 3.56 -5.82
CA ARG A 71 -13.15 5.00 -6.07
C ARG A 71 -11.71 5.37 -6.34
N VAL A 72 -11.48 6.23 -7.33
CA VAL A 72 -10.16 6.82 -7.56
C VAL A 72 -9.81 7.72 -6.39
N ARG A 73 -8.65 7.47 -5.76
CA ARG A 73 -8.13 8.28 -4.65
C ARG A 73 -7.13 9.31 -5.10
N TYR A 74 -6.26 8.95 -6.05
CA TYR A 74 -5.26 9.83 -6.61
C TYR A 74 -4.78 9.28 -7.96
N GLN A 75 -4.18 10.16 -8.74
CA GLN A 75 -3.50 9.83 -9.98
C GLN A 75 -2.03 10.23 -9.88
N ILE A 76 -1.16 9.48 -10.54
CA ILE A 76 0.24 9.84 -10.77
C ILE A 76 0.40 10.00 -12.30
N PRO A 77 0.58 11.24 -12.79
CA PRO A 77 0.69 11.51 -14.23
C PRO A 77 1.77 10.63 -14.89
N GLY A 78 1.40 9.96 -15.99
CA GLY A 78 2.31 9.07 -16.73
C GLY A 78 2.53 7.70 -16.11
N GLU A 79 2.04 7.43 -14.89
CA GLU A 79 2.23 6.13 -14.21
C GLU A 79 0.91 5.36 -14.04
N GLY A 80 -0.13 6.02 -13.55
CA GLY A 80 -1.43 5.37 -13.32
C GLY A 80 -2.22 5.95 -12.16
N VAL A 81 -3.13 5.13 -11.61
CA VAL A 81 -4.13 5.58 -10.63
C VAL A 81 -4.21 4.68 -9.41
N GLY A 82 -4.29 5.30 -8.24
CA GLY A 82 -4.56 4.63 -6.97
C GLY A 82 -6.05 4.60 -6.70
N ILE A 83 -6.61 3.41 -6.52
CA ILE A 83 -8.03 3.19 -6.25
C ILE A 83 -8.22 2.55 -4.87
N GLU A 84 -9.30 2.93 -4.20
CA GLU A 84 -9.77 2.36 -2.93
C GLU A 84 -11.00 1.51 -3.17
N PHE A 85 -11.08 0.35 -2.54
CA PHE A 85 -12.30 -0.46 -2.50
C PHE A 85 -13.29 0.19 -1.55
N VAL A 86 -14.44 0.59 -2.06
CA VAL A 86 -15.55 1.17 -1.30
C VAL A 86 -16.44 0.06 -0.76
N GLU A 87 -16.73 -0.95 -1.60
CA GLU A 87 -17.52 -2.12 -1.23
C GLU A 87 -16.84 -3.39 -1.77
N VAL A 88 -16.66 -4.36 -0.89
CA VAL A 88 -16.11 -5.69 -1.18
C VAL A 88 -16.81 -6.70 -0.27
N SER A 89 -17.18 -7.85 -0.81
CA SER A 89 -17.78 -8.92 0.00
C SER A 89 -16.79 -9.41 1.07
N GLN A 90 -17.28 -9.91 2.20
CA GLN A 90 -16.41 -10.44 3.25
C GLN A 90 -15.54 -11.59 2.73
N GLU A 91 -16.11 -12.47 1.90
CA GLU A 91 -15.39 -13.59 1.30
C GLU A 91 -14.29 -13.13 0.35
N ASP A 92 -14.55 -12.14 -0.51
CA ASP A 92 -13.54 -11.61 -1.42
C ASP A 92 -12.46 -10.85 -0.65
N HIS A 93 -12.83 -10.09 0.38
CA HIS A 93 -11.86 -9.42 1.23
C HIS A 93 -10.93 -10.43 1.91
N GLN A 94 -11.47 -11.54 2.46
CA GLN A 94 -10.66 -12.62 3.03
C GLN A 94 -9.76 -13.30 1.99
N LEU A 95 -10.27 -13.54 0.78
CA LEU A 95 -9.48 -14.08 -0.33
C LEU A 95 -8.31 -13.15 -0.69
N LEU A 96 -8.56 -11.84 -0.78
CA LEU A 96 -7.53 -10.83 -1.04
C LEU A 96 -6.47 -10.81 0.06
N LEU A 97 -6.88 -10.85 1.32
CA LEU A 97 -5.95 -10.91 2.45
C LEU A 97 -5.09 -12.17 2.41
N ARG A 98 -5.66 -13.34 2.06
CA ARG A 98 -4.89 -14.58 1.89
C ARG A 98 -3.87 -14.47 0.75
N VAL A 99 -4.27 -13.92 -0.40
CA VAL A 99 -3.36 -13.69 -1.54
C VAL A 99 -2.22 -12.77 -1.16
N ILE A 100 -2.54 -11.67 -0.47
CA ILE A 100 -1.54 -10.71 0.01
C ILE A 100 -0.63 -11.41 1.00
N HIS A 101 -1.18 -12.09 2.01
CA HIS A 101 -0.42 -12.81 3.02
C HIS A 101 0.57 -13.78 2.38
N HIS A 102 0.11 -14.61 1.44
CA HIS A 102 0.97 -15.57 0.76
C HIS A 102 2.08 -14.89 -0.06
N ARG A 103 1.79 -13.76 -0.73
CA ARG A 103 2.80 -12.97 -1.45
C ARG A 103 3.73 -12.18 -0.54
N THR A 104 3.26 -11.82 0.65
CA THR A 104 4.05 -11.18 1.71
C THR A 104 4.84 -12.17 2.54
N GLY A 105 4.59 -13.49 2.44
CA GLY A 105 5.44 -14.54 3.00
C GLY A 105 6.89 -14.17 2.71
N ASN A 106 7.63 -13.92 3.78
CA ASN A 106 8.63 -12.84 3.89
C ASN A 106 9.60 -12.72 2.70
N ARG A 107 9.23 -11.94 1.67
CA ARG A 107 10.15 -11.60 0.56
C ARG A 107 11.19 -10.56 0.98
N ARG A 108 11.05 -9.95 2.15
CA ARG A 108 12.07 -9.08 2.70
C ARG A 108 13.18 -9.98 3.21
N ARG A 109 14.42 -9.69 2.80
CA ARG A 109 15.60 -10.34 3.38
C ARG A 109 15.58 -10.28 4.91
N TYR A 110 15.01 -9.20 5.47
CA TYR A 110 14.88 -8.97 6.90
C TYR A 110 13.42 -8.70 7.30
N PRO A 111 12.76 -9.64 7.97
CA PRO A 111 11.45 -9.47 8.58
C PRO A 111 11.39 -8.22 9.45
N ARG A 112 10.31 -7.44 9.33
CA ARG A 112 10.06 -6.30 10.23
C ARG A 112 9.30 -6.77 11.45
N VAL A 113 9.77 -6.37 12.61
CA VAL A 113 9.08 -6.54 13.89
C VAL A 113 8.39 -5.22 14.25
N PRO A 114 7.22 -5.28 14.92
CA PRO A 114 6.64 -4.09 15.54
C PRO A 114 7.66 -3.46 16.49
N LEU A 115 7.87 -2.16 16.37
CA LEU A 115 8.71 -1.37 17.26
C LEU A 115 8.16 0.05 17.31
N VAL A 116 7.35 0.34 18.33
CA VAL A 116 6.80 1.67 18.55
C VAL A 116 7.77 2.42 19.46
N THR A 117 8.59 3.28 18.87
CA THR A 117 9.64 4.00 19.61
C THR A 117 9.86 5.39 19.02
N GLN A 118 10.36 6.30 19.86
CA GLN A 118 10.79 7.62 19.42
C GLN A 118 12.16 7.52 18.75
N VAL A 119 12.32 8.24 17.65
CA VAL A 119 13.53 8.29 16.83
C VAL A 119 14.04 9.73 16.79
N TYR A 120 15.27 9.95 17.22
CA TYR A 120 15.99 11.20 17.07
C TYR A 120 16.90 11.13 15.85
N CYS A 121 16.84 12.12 14.96
CA CYS A 121 17.74 12.27 13.81
C CYS A 121 18.75 13.38 14.08
N GLU A 122 20.04 13.08 13.98
CA GLU A 122 21.11 14.01 14.34
C GLU A 122 21.25 15.15 13.32
N GLU A 123 21.24 14.84 12.02
CA GLU A 123 21.51 15.81 10.94
C GLU A 123 20.49 16.96 10.89
N PHE A 124 19.26 16.67 11.32
CA PHE A 124 18.17 17.64 11.28
C PHE A 124 17.61 17.96 12.68
N MET A 125 18.20 17.38 13.73
CA MET A 125 17.83 17.57 15.13
C MET A 125 16.32 17.45 15.41
N TRP A 126 15.62 16.53 14.73
CA TRP A 126 14.19 16.30 14.94
C TRP A 126 13.89 14.98 15.62
N LEU A 127 12.74 14.97 16.28
CA LEU A 127 12.09 13.78 16.83
C LEU A 127 10.97 13.31 15.90
N ALA A 128 10.92 12.00 15.71
CA ALA A 128 9.87 11.28 15.00
C ALA A 128 9.50 10.02 15.76
N PHE A 129 8.54 9.28 15.21
CA PHE A 129 8.17 7.96 15.68
C PHE A 129 8.45 6.91 14.63
N SER A 130 8.86 5.74 15.09
CA SER A 130 8.80 4.50 14.34
C SER A 130 7.65 3.65 14.83
N ARG A 131 7.20 2.73 13.97
CA ARG A 131 6.26 1.66 14.31
C ARG A 131 6.81 0.27 13.99
N ASP A 132 7.94 0.20 13.29
CA ASP A 132 8.53 -1.05 12.85
C ASP A 132 10.03 -0.90 12.57
N ALA A 133 10.77 -1.99 12.79
CA ALA A 133 12.17 -2.08 12.43
C ALA A 133 12.51 -3.46 11.86
N SER A 134 13.52 -3.51 10.99
CA SER A 134 14.25 -4.73 10.66
C SER A 134 15.73 -4.43 10.46
N LEU A 135 16.54 -5.48 10.29
CA LEU A 135 17.94 -5.32 9.85
C LEU A 135 18.07 -4.61 8.49
N GLY A 136 17.00 -4.52 7.71
CA GLY A 136 16.96 -3.77 6.46
C GLY A 136 16.53 -2.31 6.62
N GLY A 137 16.33 -1.84 7.85
CA GLY A 137 15.96 -0.47 8.18
C GLY A 137 14.60 -0.33 8.86
N MET A 138 14.29 0.92 9.18
CA MET A 138 13.17 1.33 10.03
C MET A 138 12.19 2.21 9.25
N PHE A 139 10.91 2.19 9.62
CA PHE A 139 9.97 3.23 9.19
C PHE A 139 10.06 4.43 10.14
N VAL A 140 10.29 5.63 9.63
CA VAL A 140 10.39 6.86 10.45
C VAL A 140 9.38 7.89 9.95
N GLU A 141 8.51 8.37 10.84
CA GLU A 141 7.48 9.37 10.53
C GLU A 141 8.07 10.78 10.50
N THR A 142 8.45 11.26 9.31
CA THR A 142 9.00 12.61 9.15
C THR A 142 7.90 13.65 8.92
N LYS A 143 8.03 14.82 9.56
CA LYS A 143 7.13 15.97 9.34
C LYS A 143 7.39 16.66 8.00
N GLN A 144 8.63 16.61 7.53
CA GLN A 144 9.09 17.20 6.27
C GLN A 144 9.77 16.11 5.41
N PRO A 145 9.67 16.20 4.08
CA PRO A 145 10.34 15.25 3.19
C PRO A 145 11.86 15.32 3.38
N VAL A 146 12.50 14.16 3.55
CA VAL A 146 13.97 14.04 3.50
C VAL A 146 14.36 13.63 2.07
N PRO A 147 15.31 14.31 1.41
CA PRO A 147 15.72 13.96 0.06
C PRO A 147 16.19 12.49 -0.05
N LEU A 148 15.88 11.84 -1.17
CA LEU A 148 16.31 10.46 -1.42
C LEU A 148 17.84 10.39 -1.47
N GLY A 149 18.41 9.34 -0.87
CA GLY A 149 19.87 9.15 -0.79
C GLY A 149 20.54 9.89 0.36
N THR A 150 19.82 10.72 1.12
CA THR A 150 20.36 11.35 2.34
C THR A 150 20.75 10.28 3.35
N ARG A 151 21.98 10.37 3.88
CA ARG A 151 22.47 9.50 4.96
C ARG A 151 22.07 10.15 6.28
N LEU A 152 21.41 9.37 7.14
CA LEU A 152 20.94 9.83 8.44
C LEU A 152 21.55 8.99 9.54
N THR A 153 21.87 9.67 10.64
CA THR A 153 22.24 9.08 11.92
C THR A 153 21.03 9.20 12.82
N ILE A 154 20.46 8.05 13.18
CA ILE A 154 19.26 7.99 14.02
C ILE A 154 19.55 7.26 15.33
N ARG A 155 18.91 7.73 16.39
CA ARG A 155 18.96 7.15 17.74
C ARG A 155 17.56 6.81 18.18
N PHE A 156 17.38 5.62 18.72
CA PHE A 156 16.11 5.15 19.25
C PHE A 156 16.35 4.12 20.34
N HIS A 157 15.36 3.93 21.20
CA HIS A 157 15.42 2.94 22.27
C HIS A 157 14.75 1.64 21.82
N LEU A 158 15.36 0.53 22.21
CA LEU A 158 14.73 -0.78 22.23
C LEU A 158 14.37 -1.06 23.68
N GLU A 159 13.13 -1.49 23.92
CA GLU A 159 12.77 -2.05 25.22
C GLU A 159 13.44 -3.42 25.35
N GLU A 160 13.98 -3.73 26.53
CA GLU A 160 14.38 -5.10 26.84
C GLU A 160 13.12 -5.98 26.79
N GLY A 161 13.11 -6.96 25.89
CA GLY A 161 12.10 -8.01 25.94
C GLY A 161 12.41 -8.96 27.09
N ASP A 162 11.37 -9.48 27.76
CA ASP A 162 11.54 -10.63 28.65
C ASP A 162 12.19 -11.80 27.88
N PRO A 163 13.12 -12.55 28.52
CA PRO A 163 13.93 -13.61 27.88
C PRO A 163 13.13 -14.70 27.15
#